data_AF-A0A935Q0S3-F1
#
_entry.id   AF-A0A935Q0S3-F1
#
_cell.length_a   1.000
_cell.length_b   1.000
_cell.length_c   1.000
_cell.angle_alpha   90.00
_cell.angle_beta   90.00
_cell.angle_gamma   90.00
#
_symmetry.space_group_name_H-M   'P 1'
#
loop_
_entity.id
_entity.type
_entity.pdbx_description
1 polymer ?
#
loop_
_entity_poly.entity_id
_entity_poly.type
_entity_poly.pdbx_seq_one_letter_code
_entity_poly.pdbx_strand_id
1 'polypeptide(L)'
;MPAIELANIAAGIGGFVINGLASSGNQRVAGAGDVNGDGLADLILGAPIRNTGGNSCVFFGKTSRGAIDLAAIASGSGGFVINGKCAGDWSGPTVVAGLYALS
;
A
#
# COMPACT_ATOMS: atom_id res chain seq x y z
N MET A 1 -8.44 18.19 14.00
CA MET A 1 -7.16 17.51 13.72
C MET A 1 -6.24 18.50 13.03
N PRO A 2 -4.97 18.64 13.43
CA PRO A 2 -4.02 19.47 12.70
C PRO A 2 -3.85 18.93 11.28
N ALA A 3 -3.61 19.83 10.31
CA ALA A 3 -3.35 19.44 8.93
C ALA A 3 -2.06 18.61 8.84
N ILE A 4 -2.07 17.59 7.99
CA ILE A 4 -0.85 16.86 7.63
C ILE A 4 -0.24 17.59 6.44
N GLU A 5 0.87 18.27 6.70
CA GLU A 5 1.70 18.88 5.65
C GLU A 5 2.59 17.81 5.02
N LEU A 6 2.57 17.68 3.69
CA LEU A 6 3.44 16.73 2.99
C LEU A 6 4.93 17.03 3.23
N ALA A 7 5.27 18.29 3.47
CA ALA A 7 6.62 18.72 3.85
C ALA A 7 7.08 18.07 5.17
N ASN A 8 6.16 17.81 6.11
CA ASN A 8 6.50 17.13 7.36
C ASN A 8 6.89 15.68 7.07
N ILE A 9 6.16 14.97 6.21
CA ILE A 9 6.50 13.60 5.82
C ILE A 9 7.86 13.55 5.12
N ALA A 10 8.14 14.52 4.22
CA ALA A 10 9.44 14.64 3.56
C ALA A 10 10.59 14.98 4.53
N ALA A 11 10.29 15.75 5.58
CA ALA A 11 11.21 16.04 6.68
C ALA A 11 11.29 14.88 7.72
N GLY A 12 10.61 13.76 7.48
CA GLY A 12 10.58 12.60 8.38
C GLY A 12 9.78 12.85 9.67
N ILE A 13 8.84 13.79 9.66
CA ILE A 13 7.94 14.12 10.77
C ILE A 13 6.58 13.49 10.51
N GLY A 14 6.33 12.35 11.16
CA GLY A 14 5.08 11.59 11.01
C GLY A 14 5.01 10.83 9.68
N GLY A 15 4.20 9.76 9.66
CA GLY A 15 3.97 8.92 8.48
C GLY A 15 5.23 8.32 7.84
N PHE A 16 5.06 7.79 6.63
CA PHE A 16 6.12 7.31 5.75
C PHE A 16 5.67 7.43 4.29
N VAL A 17 6.63 7.41 3.37
CA VAL A 17 6.39 7.50 1.93
C VAL A 17 6.32 6.10 1.31
N ILE A 18 5.35 5.89 0.42
CA ILE A 18 5.28 4.71 -0.47
C ILE A 18 5.52 5.20 -1.89
N ASN A 19 6.62 4.76 -2.49
CA ASN A 19 6.97 5.13 -3.86
C ASN A 19 6.43 4.07 -4.84
N GLY A 20 5.49 4.47 -5.69
CA GLY A 20 4.94 3.63 -6.75
C GLY A 20 5.74 3.72 -8.06
N LEU A 21 5.78 2.63 -8.83
CA LEU A 21 6.61 2.51 -10.05
C LEU A 21 5.99 3.13 -11.34
N ALA A 22 4.73 3.59 -11.34
CA ALA A 22 4.02 3.95 -12.57
C ALA A 22 3.51 5.40 -12.61
N SER A 23 3.98 6.17 -13.59
CA SER A 23 3.76 7.61 -13.78
C SER A 23 2.37 8.03 -14.29
N SER A 24 1.33 7.18 -14.24
CA SER A 24 0.02 7.55 -14.83
C SER A 24 -1.21 6.73 -14.40
N GLY A 25 -1.13 5.93 -13.33
CA GLY A 25 -2.24 5.05 -12.94
C GLY A 25 -3.07 5.57 -11.77
N ASN A 26 -4.40 5.37 -11.84
CA ASN A 26 -5.31 5.46 -10.69
C ASN A 26 -4.89 4.44 -9.61
N GLN A 27 -4.00 4.84 -8.71
CA GLN A 27 -3.61 4.02 -7.56
C GLN A 27 -4.76 4.00 -6.57
N ARG A 28 -5.22 2.80 -6.19
CA ARG A 28 -6.26 2.61 -5.16
C ARG A 28 -5.58 2.12 -3.90
N VAL A 29 -5.83 2.79 -2.77
CA VAL A 29 -5.31 2.40 -1.45
C VAL A 29 -6.49 1.96 -0.59
N ALA A 30 -6.34 0.85 0.13
CA ALA A 30 -7.27 0.38 1.14
C ALA A 30 -6.50 -0.08 2.38
N GLY A 31 -7.12 0.02 3.56
CA GLY A 31 -6.59 -0.61 4.78
C GLY A 31 -6.77 -2.13 4.71
N ALA A 32 -5.72 -2.88 5.05
CA ALA A 32 -5.74 -4.34 5.05
C ALA A 32 -5.95 -4.94 6.46
N GLY A 33 -5.91 -4.10 7.50
CA GLY A 33 -5.76 -4.56 8.89
C GLY A 33 -4.32 -4.99 9.15
N ASP A 34 -4.06 -5.64 10.28
CA ASP A 34 -2.76 -6.24 10.56
C ASP A 34 -2.72 -7.66 9.96
N VAL A 35 -2.05 -7.84 8.83
CA VAL A 35 -1.98 -9.12 8.10
C VAL A 35 -0.76 -9.94 8.46
N ASN A 36 0.28 -9.33 9.04
CA ASN A 36 1.53 -10.00 9.40
C ASN A 36 1.62 -10.31 10.92
N GLY A 37 0.68 -9.82 11.72
CA GLY A 37 0.58 -10.05 13.17
C GLY A 37 1.53 -9.20 14.00
N ASP A 38 2.03 -8.08 13.47
CA ASP A 38 2.98 -7.21 14.18
C ASP A 38 2.31 -6.12 15.04
N GLY A 39 0.99 -6.06 15.04
CA GLY A 39 0.17 -5.09 15.77
C GLY A 39 0.02 -3.74 15.07
N LEU A 40 0.51 -3.59 13.82
CA LEU A 40 0.38 -2.39 13.01
C LEU A 40 -0.60 -2.63 11.86
N ALA A 41 -1.37 -1.60 11.51
CA ALA A 41 -2.28 -1.68 10.39
C ALA A 41 -1.50 -1.61 9.05
N ASP A 42 -1.75 -2.59 8.19
CA ASP A 42 -1.19 -2.73 6.86
C ASP A 42 -2.07 -2.07 5.79
N LEU A 43 -1.48 -1.84 4.62
CA LEU A 43 -2.12 -1.17 3.49
C LEU A 43 -2.06 -2.04 2.23
N ILE A 44 -3.15 -2.06 1.46
CA ILE A 44 -3.16 -2.62 0.10
C ILE A 44 -3.16 -1.47 -0.91
N LEU A 45 -2.23 -1.52 -1.85
CA LEU A 45 -2.14 -0.65 -3.01
C LEU A 45 -2.44 -1.46 -4.28
N GLY A 46 -3.46 -1.06 -5.03
CA GLY A 46 -3.63 -1.50 -6.41
C GLY A 46 -2.64 -0.75 -7.31
N ALA A 47 -1.61 -1.44 -7.79
CA ALA A 47 -0.63 -0.90 -8.73
C ALA A 47 -0.72 -1.67 -10.05
N PRO A 48 -1.24 -1.07 -11.13
CA PRO A 48 -1.17 -1.70 -12.43
C PRO A 48 0.31 -1.76 -12.85
N ILE A 49 0.99 -2.86 -12.55
CA ILE A 49 2.27 -3.17 -13.15
C ILE A 49 1.95 -3.40 -14.64
N ARG A 50 2.51 -2.54 -15.50
CA ARG A 50 2.35 -2.66 -16.95
C ARG A 50 2.74 -4.09 -17.37
N ASN A 51 1.84 -4.75 -18.08
CA ASN A 51 2.02 -6.03 -18.79
C ASN A 51 1.89 -7.36 -18.02
N THR A 52 1.47 -7.40 -16.74
CA THR A 52 1.37 -8.69 -16.00
C THR A 52 -0.01 -9.04 -15.43
N GLY A 53 -1.07 -8.34 -15.84
CA GLY A 53 -2.33 -8.35 -15.09
C GLY A 53 -2.23 -7.32 -13.95
N GLY A 54 -3.35 -6.75 -13.52
CA GLY A 54 -3.31 -5.82 -12.39
C GLY A 54 -2.65 -6.51 -11.21
N ASN A 55 -1.67 -5.86 -10.58
CA ASN A 55 -1.04 -6.37 -9.37
C ASN A 55 -1.52 -5.51 -8.19
N SER A 56 -1.84 -6.15 -7.09
CA SER A 56 -2.05 -5.46 -5.81
C SER A 56 -0.85 -5.76 -4.92
N CYS A 57 -0.39 -4.80 -4.14
CA CYS A 57 0.70 -5.00 -3.20
C CYS A 57 0.19 -4.73 -1.80
N VAL A 58 0.53 -5.60 -0.85
CA VAL A 58 0.37 -5.35 0.58
C VAL A 58 1.67 -4.71 1.08
N PHE A 59 1.53 -3.62 1.83
CA PHE A 59 2.60 -2.92 2.53
C PHE A 59 2.39 -3.12 4.02
N PHE A 60 3.41 -3.62 4.70
CA PHE A 60 3.36 -3.77 6.15
C PHE A 60 3.46 -2.41 6.83
N GLY A 61 2.60 -2.20 7.82
CA GLY A 61 2.65 -1.09 8.73
C GLY A 61 4.02 -1.04 9.42
N LYS A 62 4.51 0.16 9.68
CA LYS A 62 5.78 0.33 10.38
C LYS A 62 5.85 1.64 11.14
N THR A 63 6.62 1.64 12.21
CA THR A 63 6.95 2.83 13.01
C THR A 63 8.15 3.58 12.48
N SER A 64 8.98 2.92 11.65
CA SER A 64 10.11 3.58 10.99
C SER A 64 9.60 4.56 9.93
N ARG A 65 10.40 5.58 9.62
CA ARG A 65 10.01 6.67 8.71
C ARG A 65 10.61 6.56 7.30
N GLY A 66 11.47 5.56 7.09
CA GLY A 66 12.09 5.32 5.78
C GLY A 66 11.04 5.06 4.70
N ALA A 67 11.28 5.56 3.49
CA ALA A 67 10.41 5.28 2.36
C ALA A 67 10.42 3.78 2.02
N ILE A 68 9.28 3.26 1.61
CA ILE A 68 9.19 1.91 1.03
C ILE A 68 9.05 2.08 -0.48
N ASP A 69 9.97 1.46 -1.21
CA ASP A 69 9.88 1.34 -2.65
C ASP A 69 9.17 0.04 -3.02
N LEU A 70 8.36 0.06 -4.07
CA LEU A 70 7.77 -1.14 -4.65
C LEU A 70 8.84 -2.17 -5.07
N ALA A 71 10.05 -1.72 -5.43
CA ALA A 71 11.18 -2.60 -5.68
C ALA A 71 11.63 -3.38 -4.43
N ALA A 72 11.53 -2.78 -3.24
CA ALA A 72 11.84 -3.45 -1.98
C ALA A 72 10.81 -4.55 -1.66
N ILE A 73 9.53 -4.31 -1.99
CA ILE A 73 8.46 -5.30 -1.87
C ILE A 73 8.71 -6.51 -2.78
N ALA A 74 9.15 -6.26 -4.02
CA ALA A 74 9.51 -7.34 -4.96
C ALA A 74 10.70 -8.18 -4.45
N SER A 75 11.57 -7.60 -3.62
CA SER A 75 12.66 -8.31 -2.93
C SER A 75 12.25 -8.95 -1.59
N GLY A 76 10.97 -8.90 -1.21
CA GLY A 76 10.44 -9.50 0.01
C GLY A 76 10.59 -8.65 1.28
N SER A 77 10.85 -7.34 1.13
CA SER A 77 11.03 -6.43 2.26
C SER A 77 9.88 -5.43 2.36
N GLY A 78 9.22 -5.38 3.52
CA GLY A 78 8.16 -4.41 3.81
C GLY A 78 6.78 -4.75 3.25
N GLY A 79 6.56 -5.97 2.75
CA GLY A 79 5.27 -6.43 2.25
C GLY A 79 5.38 -7.53 1.20
N PHE A 80 4.32 -7.74 0.42
CA PHE A 80 4.27 -8.75 -0.65
C PHE A 80 3.38 -8.35 -1.84
N VAL A 81 3.62 -8.97 -3.00
CA VAL A 81 2.86 -8.75 -4.22
C VAL A 81 1.76 -9.83 -4.37
N ILE A 82 0.55 -9.38 -4.65
CA ILE A 82 -0.59 -10.18 -5.08
C ILE A 82 -0.67 -10.08 -6.60
N ASN A 83 -0.34 -11.18 -7.27
CA ASN A 83 -0.39 -11.26 -8.73
C ASN A 83 -1.80 -11.64 -9.20
N GLY A 84 -2.33 -10.93 -10.19
CA GLY A 84 -3.53 -11.36 -10.91
C GLY A 84 -3.30 -12.68 -11.64
N LYS A 85 -4.34 -13.51 -11.75
CA LYS A 85 -4.24 -14.85 -12.34
C LYS A 85 -4.02 -14.79 -13.86
N CYS A 86 -4.62 -13.82 -14.54
CA CYS A 86 -4.45 -13.60 -15.98
C CYS A 86 -4.21 -12.12 -16.35
N ALA A 87 -3.57 -11.90 -17.50
CA ALA A 87 -3.41 -10.56 -18.08
C ALA A 87 -4.79 -9.96 -18.36
N GLY A 88 -5.12 -8.83 -17.71
CA GLY A 88 -6.43 -8.20 -17.79
C GLY A 88 -7.30 -8.37 -16.56
N ASP A 89 -6.90 -9.20 -15.58
CA ASP A 89 -7.56 -9.22 -14.27
C ASP A 89 -7.23 -7.92 -13.53
N TRP A 90 -8.24 -7.10 -13.28
CA TRP A 90 -8.11 -5.93 -12.41
C TRP A 90 -8.17 -6.44 -10.97
N SER A 91 -7.06 -6.93 -10.42
CA SER A 91 -6.98 -7.37 -9.02
C SER A 91 -6.96 -6.22 -8.01
N GLY A 92 -7.34 -5.00 -8.45
CA GLY A 92 -7.39 -3.83 -7.58
C GLY A 92 -8.53 -3.93 -6.56
N PRO A 93 -8.36 -3.38 -5.34
CA PRO A 93 -9.43 -3.39 -4.35
C PRO A 93 -10.59 -2.53 -4.85
N THR A 94 -11.69 -3.17 -5.25
CA THR A 94 -12.98 -2.49 -5.44
C THR A 94 -13.60 -2.35 -4.04
N VAL A 95 -13.09 -1.37 -3.29
CA VAL A 95 -13.55 -0.84 -1.98
C VAL A 95 -14.50 -1.70 -1.13
N VAL A 96 -13.99 -2.29 -0.04
CA VAL A 96 -14.67 -2.38 1.28
C VAL A 96 -13.59 -2.32 2.36
N ALA A 97 -13.41 -1.17 3.01
CA ALA A 97 -12.99 -1.10 4.40
C ALA A 97 -14.30 -1.07 5.20
N GLY A 98 -14.79 -2.25 5.56
CA GLY A 98 -16.01 -2.41 6.35
C GLY A 98 -15.77 -1.86 7.74
N LEU A 99 -16.27 -0.66 7.98
CA LEU A 99 -16.50 -0.11 9.31
C LEU A 99 -17.37 -1.10 10.09
N TYR A 100 -16.80 -1.78 11.08
CA TYR A 100 -17.55 -2.27 12.24
C TYR A 100 -16.91 -1.71 13.50
N ALA A 101 -17.16 -0.44 13.76
CA ALA A 101 -17.38 -0.02 15.13
C ALA A 101 -18.86 -0.27 15.41
N LEU A 102 -19.17 -1.33 16.16
CA LEU A 102 -20.39 -1.40 16.93
C LEU A 102 -20.01 -1.78 18.36
N SER A 103 -20.59 -0.99 19.27
CA SER A 103 -20.45 -0.89 20.73
C SER A 103 -20.08 -2.16 21.51
#